data_AF-W8Y9N6-F1
#
_entry.id   AF-W8Y9N6-F1
#
_cell.length_a   1.000
_cell.length_b   1.000
_cell.length_c   1.000
_cell.angle_alpha   90.00
_cell.angle_beta   90.00
_cell.angle_gamma   90.00
#
_symmetry.space_group_name_H-M   'P 1'
#
loop_
_entity.id
_entity.type
_entity.pdbx_description
1 polymer ?
#
loop_
_entity_poly.entity_id
_entity_poly.type
_entity_poly.pdbx_seq_one_letter_code
_entity_poly.pdbx_strand_id
1 'polypeptide(L)'
;MDSNRLKGIIMVIIGACLWGLSGTAAQQLFQYDNVSTEWLVTIRLLISGIILLIISSFGTRKKEIFSIWKQKSDAIKMILFGLFGMLAVQYTYFASIKEGNAAVATLLQYLAPIFITVYLLFKWNVRPSKIDFISITLSLVGTFLLLTNGSVHNLAVSTPAIIWGILSGLSLAFYSLYSKELLEKWSSSVIVGWGMIIGGIGVTIVHFISTNEFILLSTMKYVKLSTLPLITFVVIFGTLIAFYLYLDSIRYLTPKETTLFGCTEPLAAIISSVLILQVPFQSFQLLGAFCVIVMVLILSQKPDEGKQKLKLVHAKKENIQ
;
A
#
# COMPACT_ATOMS: atom_id res chain seq x y z
N MET A 1 -29.45 -5.43 5.41
CA MET A 1 -27.98 -5.42 5.66
C MET A 1 -27.75 -4.57 6.90
N ASP A 2 -26.96 -5.02 7.86
CA ASP A 2 -26.66 -4.22 9.06
C ASP A 2 -26.10 -2.85 8.63
N SER A 3 -26.70 -1.75 9.09
CA SER A 3 -26.40 -0.38 8.60
C SER A 3 -24.91 -0.05 8.78
N ASN A 4 -24.33 -0.54 9.87
CA ASN A 4 -22.90 -0.39 10.18
C ASN A 4 -22.01 -1.14 9.18
N ARG A 5 -22.42 -2.34 8.74
CA ARG A 5 -21.67 -3.13 7.75
C ARG A 5 -21.72 -2.47 6.37
N LEU A 6 -22.89 -1.99 5.92
CA LEU A 6 -23.00 -1.25 4.66
C LEU A 6 -22.09 -0.02 4.64
N LYS A 7 -22.08 0.74 5.75
CA LYS A 7 -21.17 1.87 5.92
C LYS A 7 -19.71 1.47 5.70
N GLY A 8 -19.25 0.39 6.35
CA GLY A 8 -17.89 -0.14 6.15
C GLY A 8 -17.57 -0.48 4.70
N ILE A 9 -18.49 -1.17 4.01
CA ILE A 9 -18.34 -1.55 2.59
C ILE A 9 -18.18 -0.32 1.70
N ILE A 10 -19.06 0.68 1.87
CA ILE A 10 -19.00 1.93 1.10
C ILE A 10 -17.65 2.63 1.33
N MET A 11 -17.20 2.71 2.58
CA MET A 11 -15.95 3.38 2.91
C MET A 11 -14.73 2.71 2.28
N VAL A 12 -14.62 1.38 2.35
CA VAL A 12 -13.46 0.67 1.78
C VAL A 12 -13.47 0.75 0.24
N ILE A 13 -14.64 0.63 -0.41
CA ILE A 13 -14.75 0.75 -1.87
C ILE A 13 -14.34 2.14 -2.32
N ILE A 14 -14.87 3.20 -1.68
CA ILE A 14 -14.52 4.58 -2.01
C ILE A 14 -13.03 4.83 -1.77
N GLY A 15 -12.50 4.42 -0.61
CA GLY A 15 -11.09 4.59 -0.29
C GLY A 15 -10.16 3.91 -1.30
N ALA A 16 -10.46 2.65 -1.65
CA ALA A 16 -9.71 1.89 -2.65
C ALA A 16 -9.80 2.51 -4.05
N CYS A 17 -10.99 2.96 -4.49
CA CYS A 17 -11.14 3.66 -5.75
C CYS A 17 -10.36 4.99 -5.77
N LEU A 18 -10.34 5.74 -4.67
CA LEU A 18 -9.55 6.97 -4.56
C LEU A 18 -8.05 6.69 -4.66
N TRP A 19 -7.54 5.58 -4.09
CA TRP A 19 -6.14 5.18 -4.30
C TRP A 19 -5.84 4.86 -5.77
N GLY A 20 -6.69 4.09 -6.44
CA GLY A 20 -6.51 3.76 -7.86
C GLY A 20 -6.52 4.99 -8.76
N LEU A 21 -7.49 5.90 -8.55
CA LEU A 21 -7.56 7.18 -9.26
C LEU A 21 -6.36 8.08 -8.96
N SER A 22 -5.89 8.10 -7.71
CA SER A 22 -4.70 8.85 -7.28
C SER A 22 -3.44 8.37 -7.98
N GLY A 23 -3.30 7.05 -8.19
CA GLY A 23 -2.21 6.48 -8.99
C GLY A 23 -2.20 7.04 -10.41
N THR A 24 -3.35 7.08 -11.07
CA THR A 24 -3.48 7.65 -12.43
C THR A 24 -3.22 9.16 -12.45
N ALA A 25 -3.72 9.91 -11.47
CA ALA A 25 -3.39 11.33 -11.32
C ALA A 25 -1.89 11.57 -11.09
N ALA A 26 -1.23 10.73 -10.29
CA ALA A 26 0.20 10.77 -10.08
C ALA A 26 0.99 10.45 -11.36
N GLN A 27 0.51 9.49 -12.17
CA GLN A 27 1.12 9.18 -13.47
C GLN A 27 1.11 10.40 -14.40
N GLN A 28 -0.02 11.11 -14.50
CA GLN A 28 -0.12 12.36 -15.26
C GLN A 28 0.93 13.38 -14.78
N LEU A 29 0.97 13.60 -13.46
CA LEU A 29 1.89 14.54 -12.83
C LEU A 29 3.37 14.21 -13.10
N PHE A 30 3.73 12.92 -13.09
CA PHE A 30 5.11 12.50 -13.30
C PHE A 30 5.54 12.52 -14.75
N GLN A 31 4.70 12.03 -15.67
CA GLN A 31 5.09 11.78 -17.06
C GLN A 31 4.83 12.96 -17.99
N TYR A 32 3.82 13.79 -17.69
CA TYR A 32 3.42 14.89 -18.57
C TYR A 32 3.69 16.26 -17.95
N ASP A 33 3.49 16.41 -16.64
CA ASP A 33 3.72 17.68 -15.94
C ASP A 33 5.13 17.80 -15.32
N ASN A 34 5.94 16.74 -15.39
CA ASN A 34 7.31 16.67 -14.87
C ASN A 34 7.44 17.04 -13.38
N VAL A 35 6.42 16.71 -12.57
CA VAL A 35 6.47 16.83 -11.12
C VAL A 35 7.39 15.75 -10.55
N SER A 36 8.26 16.12 -9.62
CA SER A 36 9.16 15.15 -8.95
C SER A 36 8.36 14.17 -8.10
N THR A 37 8.71 12.89 -8.23
CA THR A 37 8.18 11.79 -7.42
C THR A 37 8.50 11.98 -5.94
N GLU A 38 9.76 12.29 -5.62
CA GLU A 38 10.23 12.55 -4.27
C GLU A 38 9.46 13.70 -3.64
N TRP A 39 9.24 14.78 -4.39
CA TRP A 39 8.51 15.95 -3.90
C TRP A 39 7.05 15.61 -3.60
N LEU A 40 6.35 14.95 -4.54
CA LEU A 40 4.95 14.60 -4.36
C LEU A 40 4.75 13.62 -3.20
N VAL A 41 5.64 12.64 -3.05
CA VAL A 41 5.65 11.72 -1.90
C VAL A 41 5.88 12.50 -0.60
N THR A 42 6.82 13.44 -0.58
CA THR A 42 7.11 14.25 0.62
C THR A 42 5.90 15.05 1.06
N ILE A 43 5.33 15.87 0.16
CA ILE A 43 4.25 16.79 0.53
C ILE A 43 2.99 16.03 0.96
N ARG A 44 2.63 14.94 0.27
CA ARG A 44 1.40 14.20 0.57
C ARG A 44 1.49 13.49 1.90
N LEU A 45 2.67 12.94 2.23
CA LEU A 45 2.89 12.25 3.51
C LEU A 45 2.94 13.24 4.68
N LEU A 46 3.65 14.36 4.54
CA LEU A 46 3.69 15.37 5.60
C LEU A 46 2.31 15.98 5.86
N ILE A 47 1.62 16.45 4.81
CA ILE A 47 0.31 17.09 4.95
C ILE A 47 -0.72 16.10 5.49
N SER A 48 -0.85 14.92 4.88
CA SER A 48 -1.84 13.93 5.32
C SER A 48 -1.52 13.39 6.71
N GLY A 49 -0.24 13.16 7.02
CA GLY A 49 0.20 12.70 8.34
C GLY A 49 -0.13 13.70 9.44
N ILE A 50 0.17 14.99 9.22
CA ILE A 50 -0.16 16.07 10.15
C ILE A 50 -1.68 16.14 10.34
N ILE A 51 -2.47 16.16 9.25
CA ILE A 51 -3.92 16.26 9.35
C ILE A 51 -4.53 15.04 10.05
N LEU A 52 -4.05 13.82 9.76
CA LEU A 52 -4.50 12.60 10.46
C LEU A 52 -4.21 12.65 11.97
N LEU A 53 -3.04 13.14 12.38
CA LEU A 53 -2.72 13.32 13.80
C LEU A 53 -3.59 14.41 14.44
N ILE A 54 -3.84 15.51 13.73
CA ILE A 54 -4.77 16.56 14.19
C ILE A 54 -6.18 15.99 14.39
N ILE A 55 -6.72 15.26 13.41
CA ILE A 55 -8.02 14.58 13.53
C ILE A 55 -8.01 13.61 14.71
N SER A 56 -6.95 12.83 14.87
CA SER A 56 -6.79 11.90 16.00
C SER A 56 -6.73 12.62 17.36
N SER A 57 -6.35 13.90 17.39
CA SER A 57 -6.25 14.69 18.63
C SER A 57 -7.61 15.12 19.19
N PHE A 58 -8.63 15.15 18.34
CA PHE A 58 -10.02 15.35 18.74
C PHE A 58 -10.71 14.04 19.16
N GLY A 59 -10.07 12.89 18.94
CA GLY A 59 -10.58 11.57 19.31
C GLY A 59 -10.41 11.23 20.80
N THR A 60 -11.12 10.19 21.24
CA THR A 60 -11.06 9.67 22.63
C THR A 60 -9.67 9.16 23.02
N ARG A 61 -8.85 8.78 22.03
CA ARG A 61 -7.48 8.27 22.20
C ARG A 61 -6.38 9.32 22.00
N LYS A 62 -6.69 10.62 22.08
CA LYS A 62 -5.73 11.72 21.84
C LYS A 62 -4.40 11.62 22.62
N LYS A 63 -4.41 11.02 23.81
CA LYS A 63 -3.19 10.81 24.61
C LYS A 63 -2.19 9.87 23.92
N GLU A 64 -2.64 8.99 23.04
CA GLU A 64 -1.79 8.04 22.32
C GLU A 64 -0.83 8.73 21.34
N ILE A 65 -1.21 9.88 20.78
CA ILE A 65 -0.44 10.61 19.76
C ILE A 65 1.01 10.80 20.18
N PHE A 66 1.26 11.30 21.38
CA PHE A 66 2.61 11.51 21.88
C PHE A 66 3.09 10.41 22.82
N SER A 67 2.21 9.52 23.27
CA SER A 67 2.59 8.45 24.21
C SER A 67 3.40 7.34 23.54
N ILE A 68 3.25 7.13 22.22
CA ILE A 68 4.08 6.19 21.45
C ILE A 68 5.58 6.49 21.56
N TRP A 69 5.94 7.75 21.80
CA TRP A 69 7.33 8.21 21.91
C TRP A 69 7.91 8.07 23.33
N LYS A 70 7.08 7.80 24.33
CA LYS A 70 7.54 7.70 25.73
C LYS A 70 8.30 6.40 26.00
N GLN A 71 7.95 5.33 25.29
CA GLN A 71 8.63 4.05 25.42
C GLN A 71 9.66 3.90 24.31
N LYS A 72 10.94 3.77 24.67
CA LYS A 72 12.06 3.66 23.71
C LYS A 72 11.86 2.55 22.67
N SER A 73 11.36 1.38 23.10
CA SER A 73 11.05 0.26 22.21
C SER A 73 10.04 0.65 21.12
N ASP A 74 8.93 1.27 21.53
CA ASP A 74 7.84 1.61 20.61
C ASP A 74 8.25 2.78 19.70
N ALA A 75 9.01 3.75 20.21
CA ALA A 75 9.61 4.82 19.41
C ALA A 75 10.54 4.29 18.31
N ILE A 76 11.45 3.36 18.63
CA ILE A 76 12.34 2.74 17.64
C ILE A 76 11.53 1.97 16.60
N LYS A 77 10.54 1.17 17.05
CA LYS A 77 9.66 0.44 16.12
C LYS A 77 8.90 1.40 15.22
N MET A 78 8.41 2.51 15.74
CA MET A 78 7.71 3.54 14.97
C MET A 78 8.61 4.18 13.91
N ILE A 79 9.87 4.50 14.25
CA ILE A 79 10.86 5.02 13.27
C ILE A 79 11.14 3.99 12.18
N LEU A 80 11.42 2.74 12.55
CA LEU A 80 11.67 1.65 11.59
C LEU A 80 10.46 1.41 10.68
N PHE A 81 9.25 1.42 11.25
CA PHE A 81 8.03 1.32 10.47
C PHE A 81 7.84 2.51 9.53
N GLY A 82 8.10 3.74 9.99
CA GLY A 82 7.99 4.95 9.18
C GLY A 82 8.95 4.94 7.97
N LEU A 83 10.18 4.47 8.16
CA LEU A 83 11.21 4.45 7.10
C LEU A 83 11.11 3.22 6.19
N PHE A 84 11.06 2.02 6.75
CA PHE A 84 11.14 0.77 5.99
C PHE A 84 9.77 0.17 5.66
N GLY A 85 8.72 0.61 6.33
CA GLY A 85 7.34 0.25 6.01
C GLY A 85 6.67 1.34 5.19
N MET A 86 6.32 2.46 5.84
CA MET A 86 5.52 3.52 5.25
C MET A 86 6.24 4.22 4.09
N LEU A 87 7.44 4.75 4.29
CA LEU A 87 8.16 5.41 3.21
C LEU A 87 8.47 4.43 2.08
N ALA A 88 9.03 3.27 2.40
CA ALA A 88 9.39 2.28 1.40
C ALA A 88 8.19 1.94 0.49
N VAL A 89 7.01 1.62 1.03
CA VAL A 89 5.84 1.29 0.21
C VAL A 89 5.36 2.48 -0.61
N GLN A 90 5.35 3.69 -0.03
CA GLN A 90 4.82 4.89 -0.69
C GLN A 90 5.73 5.40 -1.81
N TYR A 91 7.05 5.35 -1.61
CA TYR A 91 8.01 5.78 -2.61
C TYR A 91 8.13 4.76 -3.75
N THR A 92 8.36 3.48 -3.43
CA THR A 92 8.51 2.41 -4.45
C THR A 92 7.27 2.30 -5.34
N TYR A 93 6.07 2.48 -4.79
CA TYR A 93 4.83 2.51 -5.57
C TYR A 93 4.84 3.64 -6.59
N PHE A 94 5.08 4.88 -6.15
CA PHE A 94 5.08 6.04 -7.04
C PHE A 94 6.26 6.04 -8.03
N ALA A 95 7.40 5.48 -7.65
CA ALA A 95 8.53 5.25 -8.55
C ALA A 95 8.17 4.24 -9.65
N SER A 96 7.45 3.16 -9.32
CA SER A 96 6.93 2.21 -10.31
C SER A 96 5.96 2.87 -11.29
N ILE A 97 5.10 3.77 -10.80
CA ILE A 97 4.19 4.54 -11.65
C ILE A 97 4.96 5.47 -12.59
N LYS A 98 5.92 6.23 -12.07
CA LYS A 98 6.73 7.16 -12.87
C LYS A 98 7.39 6.44 -14.05
N GLU A 99 8.03 5.31 -13.79
CA GLU A 99 8.75 4.52 -14.80
C GLU A 99 7.83 3.66 -15.68
N GLY A 100 6.55 3.51 -15.31
CA GLY A 100 5.60 2.60 -15.93
C GLY A 100 4.20 3.19 -16.00
N ASN A 101 3.22 2.54 -15.37
CA ASN A 101 1.86 3.05 -15.28
C ASN A 101 1.17 2.64 -13.97
N ALA A 102 0.10 3.35 -13.62
CA ALA A 102 -0.65 3.16 -12.38
C ALA A 102 -1.24 1.75 -12.23
N ALA A 103 -1.83 1.21 -13.30
CA ALA A 103 -2.44 -0.11 -13.28
C ALA A 103 -1.44 -1.23 -12.95
N VAL A 104 -0.31 -1.27 -13.66
CA VAL A 104 0.73 -2.29 -13.46
C VAL A 104 1.39 -2.14 -12.10
N ALA A 105 1.73 -0.91 -11.68
CA ALA A 105 2.31 -0.66 -10.37
C ALA A 105 1.40 -1.18 -9.23
N THR A 106 0.09 -0.94 -9.34
CA THR A 106 -0.90 -1.41 -8.37
C THR A 106 -0.94 -2.94 -8.33
N LEU A 107 -1.04 -3.60 -9.48
CA LEU A 107 -1.11 -5.05 -9.54
C LEU A 107 0.17 -5.73 -9.04
N LEU A 108 1.35 -5.16 -9.29
CA LEU A 108 2.61 -5.65 -8.74
C LEU A 108 2.67 -5.48 -7.22
N GLN A 109 2.16 -4.37 -6.68
CA GLN A 109 2.06 -4.19 -5.23
C GLN A 109 1.10 -5.21 -4.60
N TYR A 110 0.03 -5.60 -5.29
CA TYR A 110 -0.93 -6.63 -4.87
C TYR A 110 -0.34 -8.04 -4.82
N LEU A 111 0.93 -8.24 -5.18
CA LEU A 111 1.68 -9.46 -4.89
C LEU A 111 2.12 -9.57 -3.41
N ALA A 112 1.92 -8.54 -2.59
CA ALA A 112 2.28 -8.53 -1.17
C ALA A 112 1.81 -9.78 -0.39
N PRO A 113 0.56 -10.28 -0.56
CA PRO A 113 0.12 -11.51 0.12
C PRO A 113 0.96 -12.74 -0.22
N ILE A 114 1.53 -12.82 -1.43
CA ILE A 114 2.44 -13.91 -1.82
C ILE A 114 3.76 -13.77 -1.08
N PHE A 115 4.34 -12.57 -1.00
CA PHE A 115 5.57 -12.36 -0.24
C PHE A 115 5.37 -12.69 1.24
N ILE A 116 4.23 -12.29 1.82
CA ILE A 116 3.85 -12.68 3.19
C ILE A 116 3.76 -14.20 3.33
N THR A 117 3.05 -14.87 2.41
CA THR A 117 2.86 -16.32 2.44
C THR A 117 4.19 -17.06 2.37
N VAL A 118 5.04 -16.70 1.41
CA VAL A 118 6.38 -17.29 1.24
C VAL A 118 7.23 -17.07 2.49
N TYR A 119 7.27 -15.84 3.03
CA TYR A 119 7.99 -15.54 4.26
C TYR A 119 7.53 -16.41 5.44
N LEU A 120 6.22 -16.57 5.64
CA LEU A 120 5.67 -17.36 6.74
C LEU A 120 5.94 -18.86 6.58
N LEU A 121 5.87 -19.39 5.35
CA LEU A 121 6.23 -20.78 5.05
C LEU A 121 7.68 -21.07 5.44
N PHE A 122 8.62 -20.17 5.09
CA PHE A 122 10.02 -20.29 5.48
C PHE A 122 10.22 -20.09 6.99
N LYS A 123 9.67 -19.02 7.57
CA LYS A 123 9.83 -18.68 8.99
C LYS A 123 9.40 -19.81 9.93
N TRP A 124 8.33 -20.51 9.57
CA TRP A 124 7.76 -21.58 10.39
C TRP A 124 8.05 -22.98 9.85
N ASN A 125 8.87 -23.09 8.81
CA ASN A 125 9.23 -24.36 8.15
C ASN A 125 7.99 -25.24 7.84
N VAL A 126 6.96 -24.61 7.24
CA VAL A 126 5.69 -25.26 6.92
C VAL A 126 5.64 -25.61 5.44
N ARG A 127 5.12 -26.80 5.12
CA ARG A 127 4.88 -27.19 3.72
C ARG A 127 3.73 -26.37 3.12
N PRO A 128 3.84 -25.92 1.85
CA PRO A 128 2.76 -25.17 1.20
C PRO A 128 1.48 -26.01 1.13
N SER A 129 0.35 -25.41 1.46
CA SER A 129 -0.97 -25.98 1.22
C SER A 129 -1.31 -25.96 -0.28
N LYS A 130 -2.37 -26.67 -0.67
CA LYS A 130 -2.91 -26.59 -2.05
C LYS A 130 -3.28 -25.16 -2.43
N ILE A 131 -3.82 -24.39 -1.48
CA ILE A 131 -4.17 -22.98 -1.68
C ILE A 131 -2.91 -22.16 -1.96
N ASP A 132 -1.83 -22.36 -1.20
CA ASP A 132 -0.57 -21.63 -1.43
C ASP A 132 -0.01 -21.92 -2.82
N PHE A 133 -0.04 -23.19 -3.25
CA PHE A 133 0.45 -23.57 -4.57
C PHE A 133 -0.35 -22.93 -5.71
N ILE A 134 -1.69 -22.94 -5.61
CA ILE A 134 -2.58 -22.30 -6.59
C ILE A 134 -2.31 -20.79 -6.64
N SER A 135 -2.22 -20.14 -5.48
CA SER A 135 -1.98 -18.70 -5.39
C SER A 135 -0.61 -18.30 -5.94
N ILE A 136 0.44 -19.05 -5.64
CA ILE A 136 1.78 -18.83 -6.21
C ILE A 136 1.73 -18.99 -7.73
N THR A 137 1.10 -20.04 -8.24
CA THR A 137 0.96 -20.27 -9.69
C THR A 137 0.21 -19.14 -10.37
N LEU A 138 -0.95 -18.72 -9.82
CA LEU A 138 -1.71 -17.59 -10.34
C LEU A 138 -0.91 -16.30 -10.32
N SER A 139 -0.10 -16.08 -9.27
CA SER A 139 0.77 -14.89 -9.21
C SER A 139 1.84 -14.90 -10.29
N LEU A 140 2.51 -16.03 -10.52
CA LEU A 140 3.56 -16.15 -11.53
C LEU A 140 3.00 -15.99 -12.94
N VAL A 141 1.90 -16.69 -13.25
CA VAL A 141 1.21 -16.58 -14.54
C VAL A 141 0.65 -15.17 -14.72
N GLY A 142 0.00 -14.63 -13.70
CA GLY A 142 -0.60 -13.30 -13.74
C GLY A 142 0.43 -12.21 -13.97
N THR A 143 1.55 -12.24 -13.25
CA THR A 143 2.67 -11.31 -13.42
C THR A 143 3.34 -11.48 -14.78
N PHE A 144 3.57 -12.71 -15.25
CA PHE A 144 4.12 -12.93 -16.59
C PHE A 144 3.24 -12.27 -17.67
N LEU A 145 1.94 -12.55 -17.66
CA LEU A 145 0.99 -11.99 -18.64
C LEU A 145 0.89 -10.46 -18.53
N LEU A 146 0.90 -9.93 -17.32
CA LEU A 146 0.86 -8.49 -17.06
C LEU A 146 2.09 -7.76 -17.62
N LEU A 147 3.27 -8.33 -17.39
CA LEU A 147 4.55 -7.68 -17.70
C LEU A 147 5.03 -7.89 -19.13
N THR A 148 4.53 -8.92 -19.80
CA THR A 148 4.99 -9.29 -21.15
C THR A 148 3.92 -9.20 -22.22
N ASN A 149 2.65 -9.04 -21.81
CA ASN A 149 1.49 -9.18 -22.68
C ASN A 149 1.52 -10.52 -23.49
N GLY A 150 2.04 -11.59 -22.88
CA GLY A 150 2.15 -12.92 -23.50
C GLY A 150 3.38 -13.12 -24.39
N SER A 151 4.25 -12.13 -24.54
CA SER A 151 5.50 -12.25 -25.30
C SER A 151 6.64 -12.81 -24.44
N VAL A 152 7.39 -13.80 -24.93
CA VAL A 152 8.60 -14.26 -24.23
C VAL A 152 9.83 -13.37 -24.50
N HIS A 153 9.73 -12.43 -25.44
CA HIS A 153 10.86 -11.62 -25.90
C HIS A 153 10.76 -10.13 -25.53
N ASN A 154 9.55 -9.63 -25.30
CA ASN A 154 9.31 -8.21 -25.08
C ASN A 154 8.59 -7.97 -23.74
N LEU A 155 9.00 -6.91 -23.05
CA LEU A 155 8.29 -6.40 -21.89
C LEU A 155 7.28 -5.33 -22.32
N ALA A 156 6.07 -5.39 -21.77
CA ALA A 156 5.02 -4.40 -21.95
C ALA A 156 5.23 -3.13 -21.10
N VAL A 157 6.11 -3.21 -20.09
CA VAL A 157 6.51 -2.10 -19.23
C VAL A 157 8.02 -2.07 -19.04
N SER A 158 8.56 -0.92 -18.63
CA SER A 158 9.99 -0.76 -18.42
C SER A 158 10.51 -1.64 -17.27
N THR A 159 11.76 -2.10 -17.36
CA THR A 159 12.41 -2.87 -16.30
C THR A 159 12.46 -2.11 -14.96
N PRO A 160 12.75 -0.79 -14.91
CA PRO A 160 12.69 -0.03 -13.66
C PRO A 160 11.29 -0.04 -13.02
N ALA A 161 10.22 0.04 -13.82
CA ALA A 161 8.85 -0.04 -13.29
C ALA A 161 8.58 -1.39 -12.60
N ILE A 162 9.08 -2.48 -13.18
CA ILE A 162 8.96 -3.84 -12.61
C ILE A 162 9.71 -3.94 -11.28
N ILE A 163 10.97 -3.49 -11.24
CA ILE A 163 11.80 -3.53 -10.03
C ILE A 163 11.11 -2.74 -8.91
N TRP A 164 10.71 -1.50 -9.19
CA TRP A 164 10.02 -0.67 -8.20
C TRP A 164 8.67 -1.26 -7.76
N GLY A 165 7.93 -1.87 -8.68
CA GLY A 165 6.64 -2.50 -8.36
C GLY A 165 6.79 -3.74 -7.46
N ILE A 166 7.77 -4.60 -7.73
CA ILE A 166 8.10 -5.75 -6.88
C ILE A 166 8.58 -5.29 -5.50
N LEU A 167 9.48 -4.30 -5.45
CA LEU A 167 9.92 -3.68 -4.20
C LEU A 167 8.75 -3.07 -3.42
N SER A 168 7.74 -2.56 -4.12
CA SER A 168 6.53 -2.04 -3.50
C SER A 168 5.69 -3.13 -2.85
N GLY A 169 5.47 -4.25 -3.53
CA GLY A 169 4.79 -5.40 -2.93
C GLY A 169 5.57 -5.96 -1.73
N LEU A 170 6.90 -6.03 -1.80
CA LEU A 170 7.76 -6.45 -0.68
C LEU A 170 7.67 -5.48 0.50
N SER A 171 7.70 -4.17 0.22
CA SER A 171 7.56 -3.12 1.23
C SER A 171 6.18 -3.16 1.88
N LEU A 172 5.13 -3.44 1.11
CA LEU A 172 3.77 -3.63 1.65
C LEU A 172 3.70 -4.89 2.53
N ALA A 173 4.36 -5.99 2.13
CA ALA A 173 4.44 -7.19 2.95
C ALA A 173 5.15 -6.92 4.29
N PHE A 174 6.28 -6.20 4.27
CA PHE A 174 6.96 -5.76 5.49
C PHE A 174 6.06 -4.84 6.32
N TYR A 175 5.45 -3.82 5.71
CA TYR A 175 4.52 -2.91 6.36
C TYR A 175 3.40 -3.67 7.09
N SER A 176 2.76 -4.63 6.43
CA SER A 176 1.66 -5.41 7.01
C SER A 176 2.09 -6.31 8.16
N LEU A 177 3.23 -6.98 8.04
CA LEU A 177 3.73 -7.88 9.08
C LEU A 177 4.27 -7.10 10.28
N TYR A 178 5.04 -6.05 10.03
CA TYR A 178 5.74 -5.28 11.06
C TYR A 178 4.81 -4.36 11.85
N SER A 179 3.78 -3.79 11.21
CA SER A 179 2.81 -2.93 11.90
C SER A 179 1.97 -3.64 12.95
N LYS A 180 1.85 -4.97 12.89
CA LYS A 180 0.98 -5.76 13.78
C LYS A 180 1.25 -5.49 15.26
N GLU A 181 2.51 -5.53 15.68
CA GLU A 181 2.87 -5.30 17.09
C GLU A 181 2.57 -3.87 17.56
N LEU A 182 2.70 -2.89 16.67
CA LEU A 182 2.33 -1.51 16.97
C LEU A 182 0.81 -1.37 17.08
N LEU A 183 0.06 -1.96 16.16
CA LEU A 183 -1.40 -1.90 16.09
C LEU A 183 -2.09 -2.61 17.26
N GLU A 184 -1.43 -3.58 17.89
CA GLU A 184 -1.91 -4.23 19.12
C GLU A 184 -1.90 -3.26 20.32
N LYS A 185 -1.06 -2.21 20.30
CA LYS A 185 -0.90 -1.25 21.41
C LYS A 185 -1.48 0.13 21.12
N TRP A 186 -1.36 0.59 19.88
CA TRP A 186 -1.65 1.96 19.48
C TRP A 186 -2.71 2.00 18.39
N SER A 187 -3.51 3.06 18.37
CA SER A 187 -4.49 3.27 17.30
C SER A 187 -3.85 3.37 15.92
N SER A 188 -4.55 2.83 14.92
CA SER A 188 -4.10 2.82 13.53
C SER A 188 -3.87 4.23 12.96
N SER A 189 -4.70 5.20 13.35
CA SER A 189 -4.53 6.61 12.96
C SER A 189 -3.21 7.21 13.46
N VAL A 190 -2.78 6.87 14.69
CA VAL A 190 -1.51 7.34 15.27
C VAL A 190 -0.33 6.70 14.54
N ILE A 191 -0.38 5.39 14.30
CA ILE A 191 0.70 4.66 13.60
C ILE A 191 0.83 5.15 12.16
N VAL A 192 -0.29 5.27 11.43
CA VAL A 192 -0.26 5.74 10.04
C VAL A 192 0.16 7.21 9.98
N GLY A 193 -0.40 8.08 10.83
CA GLY A 193 -0.08 9.50 10.85
C GLY A 193 1.41 9.77 11.13
N TRP A 194 1.97 9.16 12.18
CA TRP A 194 3.41 9.26 12.44
C TRP A 194 4.25 8.58 11.37
N GLY A 195 3.80 7.45 10.83
CA GLY A 195 4.50 6.74 9.77
C GLY A 195 4.66 7.63 8.53
N MET A 196 3.59 8.36 8.17
CA MET A 196 3.63 9.32 7.06
C MET A 196 4.56 10.49 7.36
N ILE A 197 4.51 11.08 8.56
CA ILE A 197 5.42 12.18 8.93
C ILE A 197 6.88 11.74 8.88
N ILE A 198 7.21 10.61 9.50
CA ILE A 198 8.56 10.04 9.50
C ILE A 198 9.01 9.76 8.06
N GLY A 199 8.11 9.22 7.22
CA GLY A 199 8.42 8.95 5.83
C GLY A 199 8.68 10.20 5.00
N GLY A 200 7.86 11.24 5.14
CA GLY A 200 8.07 12.53 4.47
C GLY A 200 9.36 13.23 4.92
N ILE A 201 9.67 13.18 6.21
CA ILE A 201 10.95 13.65 6.75
C ILE A 201 12.11 12.82 6.17
N GLY A 202 11.95 11.49 6.09
CA GLY A 202 12.95 10.59 5.53
C GLY A 202 13.32 10.94 4.08
N VAL A 203 12.33 11.18 3.21
CA VAL A 203 12.59 11.65 1.84
C VAL A 203 13.30 13.00 1.83
N THR A 204 12.86 13.92 2.68
CA THR A 204 13.47 15.26 2.78
C THR A 204 14.96 15.17 3.14
N ILE A 205 15.31 14.32 4.11
CA ILE A 205 16.71 14.10 4.54
C ILE A 205 17.53 13.47 3.42
N VAL A 206 17.03 12.39 2.80
CA VAL A 206 17.74 11.70 1.71
C VAL A 206 17.98 12.63 0.53
N HIS A 207 16.97 13.42 0.16
CA HIS A 207 17.09 14.41 -0.91
C HIS A 207 18.14 15.47 -0.56
N PHE A 208 18.05 16.05 0.64
CA PHE A 208 19.00 17.07 1.10
C PHE A 208 20.45 16.56 1.09
N ILE A 209 20.70 15.33 1.56
CA ILE A 209 22.05 14.73 1.52
C ILE A 209 22.56 14.58 0.08
N SER A 210 21.68 14.30 -0.88
CA SER A 210 22.06 14.10 -2.27
C SER A 210 22.25 15.40 -3.06
N THR A 211 21.50 16.46 -2.75
CA THR A 211 21.42 17.68 -3.57
C THR A 211 21.87 18.95 -2.84
N ASN A 212 22.08 18.90 -1.52
CA ASN A 212 22.22 20.05 -0.64
C ASN A 212 21.03 21.04 -0.69
N GLU A 213 19.87 20.60 -1.18
CA GLU A 213 18.66 21.42 -1.25
C GLU A 213 17.50 20.80 -0.47
N PHE A 214 16.70 21.63 0.19
CA PHE A 214 15.46 21.17 0.81
C PHE A 214 14.38 21.00 -0.25
N ILE A 215 13.91 19.76 -0.44
CA ILE A 215 12.92 19.43 -1.48
C ILE A 215 11.65 20.28 -1.38
N LEU A 216 11.24 20.67 -0.16
CA LEU A 216 10.06 21.51 0.08
C LEU A 216 10.20 22.93 -0.49
N LEU A 217 11.42 23.44 -0.67
CA LEU A 217 11.66 24.75 -1.29
C LEU A 217 11.41 24.73 -2.81
N SER A 218 11.48 23.56 -3.44
CA SER A 218 11.16 23.38 -4.86
C SER A 218 9.65 23.44 -5.17
N THR A 219 8.79 23.69 -4.17
CA THR A 219 7.32 23.74 -4.34
C THR A 219 6.88 24.67 -5.46
N MET A 220 7.48 25.85 -5.58
CA MET A 220 7.15 26.84 -6.62
C MET A 220 7.45 26.34 -8.04
N LYS A 221 8.32 25.33 -8.21
CA LYS A 221 8.63 24.72 -9.51
C LYS A 221 7.50 23.82 -10.00
N TYR A 222 6.83 23.13 -9.07
CA TYR A 222 5.87 22.07 -9.39
C TYR A 222 4.41 22.52 -9.26
N VAL A 223 4.12 23.47 -8.38
CA VAL A 223 2.76 23.99 -8.16
C VAL A 223 2.46 25.08 -9.18
N LYS A 224 1.72 24.70 -10.22
CA LYS A 224 1.18 25.59 -11.26
C LYS A 224 -0.35 25.49 -11.25
N LEU A 225 -1.04 26.46 -11.85
CA LEU A 225 -2.51 26.42 -11.94
C LEU A 225 -3.03 25.15 -12.64
N SER A 226 -2.25 24.60 -13.58
CA SER A 226 -2.57 23.35 -14.28
C SER A 226 -2.39 22.09 -13.42
N THR A 227 -1.38 22.06 -12.54
CA THR A 227 -1.03 20.87 -11.73
C THR A 227 -1.69 20.86 -10.37
N LEU A 228 -2.07 22.03 -9.85
CA LEU A 228 -2.65 22.20 -8.51
C LEU A 228 -3.90 21.33 -8.27
N PRO A 229 -4.85 21.17 -9.21
CA PRO A 229 -6.01 20.31 -8.99
C PRO A 229 -5.62 18.84 -8.79
N LEU A 230 -4.70 18.31 -9.61
CA LEU A 230 -4.24 16.93 -9.50
C LEU A 230 -3.39 16.70 -8.24
N ILE A 231 -2.52 17.65 -7.89
CA ILE A 231 -1.74 17.59 -6.64
C ILE A 231 -2.69 17.58 -5.44
N THR A 232 -3.68 18.46 -5.43
CA THR A 232 -4.70 18.52 -4.36
C THR A 232 -5.48 17.21 -4.29
N PHE A 233 -5.85 16.65 -5.45
CA PHE A 233 -6.53 15.36 -5.52
C PHE A 233 -5.68 14.25 -4.89
N VAL A 234 -4.40 14.12 -5.27
CA VAL A 234 -3.50 13.09 -4.74
C VAL A 234 -3.27 13.24 -3.22
N VAL A 235 -3.11 14.48 -2.74
CA VAL A 235 -2.84 14.74 -1.31
C VAL A 235 -4.11 14.52 -0.47
N ILE A 236 -5.22 15.14 -0.85
CA ILE A 236 -6.42 15.17 -0.02
C ILE A 236 -7.26 13.91 -0.22
N PHE A 237 -7.58 13.56 -1.46
CA PHE A 237 -8.48 12.44 -1.74
C PHE A 237 -7.72 11.12 -1.82
N GLY A 238 -6.63 11.13 -2.58
CA GLY A 238 -5.78 9.98 -2.84
C GLY A 238 -4.86 9.56 -1.71
N THR A 239 -4.73 10.38 -0.66
CA THR A 239 -3.94 10.03 0.52
C THR A 239 -4.80 10.20 1.77
N LEU A 240 -5.04 11.43 2.25
CA LEU A 240 -5.73 11.66 3.52
C LEU A 240 -7.08 10.93 3.63
N ILE A 241 -8.02 11.21 2.71
CA ILE A 241 -9.39 10.65 2.77
C ILE A 241 -9.36 9.15 2.49
N ALA A 242 -8.63 8.69 1.48
CA ALA A 242 -8.51 7.26 1.19
C ALA A 242 -7.99 6.46 2.39
N PHE A 243 -6.91 6.92 3.02
CA PHE A 243 -6.39 6.30 4.25
C PHE A 243 -7.39 6.36 5.40
N TYR A 244 -8.05 7.50 5.62
CA TYR A 244 -9.04 7.64 6.67
C TYR A 244 -10.22 6.67 6.49
N LEU A 245 -10.80 6.63 5.28
CA LEU A 245 -11.92 5.75 4.95
C LEU A 245 -11.53 4.28 5.09
N TYR A 246 -10.36 3.89 4.59
CA TYR A 246 -9.86 2.54 4.75
C TYR A 246 -9.68 2.19 6.24
N LEU A 247 -8.99 3.03 7.01
CA LEU A 247 -8.74 2.81 8.43
C LEU A 247 -10.01 2.81 9.28
N ASP A 248 -11.04 3.57 8.94
CA ASP A 248 -12.30 3.55 9.67
C ASP A 248 -13.17 2.37 9.22
N SER A 249 -13.06 1.90 7.96
CA SER A 249 -13.79 0.74 7.45
C SER A 249 -13.50 -0.55 8.21
N ILE A 250 -12.25 -0.74 8.70
CA ILE A 250 -11.83 -1.95 9.44
C ILE A 250 -12.57 -2.11 10.78
N ARG A 251 -13.23 -1.06 11.27
CA ARG A 251 -14.06 -1.13 12.49
C ARG A 251 -15.39 -1.84 12.26
N TYR A 252 -15.82 -1.90 11.00
CA TYR A 252 -17.13 -2.43 10.61
C TYR A 252 -17.03 -3.72 9.78
N LEU A 253 -15.82 -4.05 9.29
CA LEU A 253 -15.57 -5.16 8.38
C LEU A 253 -14.55 -6.15 8.94
N THR A 254 -14.69 -7.40 8.56
CA THR A 254 -13.64 -8.40 8.78
C THR A 254 -12.46 -8.15 7.83
N PRO A 255 -11.22 -8.61 8.17
CA PRO A 255 -10.07 -8.51 7.28
C PRO A 255 -10.33 -9.10 5.89
N LYS A 256 -11.10 -10.19 5.80
CA LYS A 256 -11.49 -10.82 4.53
C LYS A 256 -12.33 -9.89 3.67
N GLU A 257 -13.32 -9.23 4.27
CA GLU A 257 -14.18 -8.27 3.58
C GLU A 257 -13.39 -7.04 3.14
N THR A 258 -12.52 -6.50 4.01
CA THR A 258 -11.65 -5.36 3.66
C THR A 258 -10.74 -5.69 2.48
N THR A 259 -10.16 -6.90 2.42
CA THR A 259 -9.36 -7.33 1.27
C THR A 259 -10.21 -7.51 0.01
N LEU A 260 -11.38 -8.15 0.11
CA LEU A 260 -12.29 -8.37 -1.02
C LEU A 260 -12.70 -7.05 -1.67
N PHE A 261 -13.22 -6.12 -0.87
CA PHE A 261 -13.67 -4.83 -1.38
C PHE A 261 -12.50 -3.88 -1.69
N GLY A 262 -11.34 -4.05 -1.05
CA GLY A 262 -10.12 -3.32 -1.38
C GLY A 262 -9.61 -3.61 -2.81
N CYS A 263 -9.92 -4.79 -3.37
CA CYS A 263 -9.59 -5.13 -4.76
C CYS A 263 -10.26 -4.22 -5.80
N THR A 264 -11.13 -3.28 -5.42
CA THR A 264 -11.60 -2.23 -6.33
C THR A 264 -10.52 -1.23 -6.70
N GLU A 265 -9.43 -1.12 -5.93
CA GLU A 265 -8.30 -0.25 -6.24
C GLU A 265 -7.61 -0.59 -7.58
N PRO A 266 -7.12 -1.82 -7.83
CA PRO A 266 -6.52 -2.16 -9.13
C PRO A 266 -7.52 -2.02 -10.28
N LEU A 267 -8.81 -2.29 -10.05
CA LEU A 267 -9.85 -2.07 -11.06
C LEU A 267 -9.98 -0.58 -11.39
N ALA A 268 -10.03 0.29 -10.38
CA ALA A 268 -10.08 1.74 -10.58
C ALA A 268 -8.82 2.26 -11.28
N ALA A 269 -7.63 1.74 -10.93
CA ALA A 269 -6.37 2.08 -11.58
C ALA A 269 -6.36 1.69 -13.07
N ILE A 270 -6.80 0.47 -13.40
CA ILE A 270 -6.93 0.00 -14.79
C ILE A 270 -7.91 0.87 -15.58
N ILE A 271 -9.13 1.03 -15.07
CA ILE A 271 -10.20 1.78 -15.75
C ILE A 271 -9.76 3.22 -15.99
N SER A 272 -9.20 3.88 -14.97
CA SER A 272 -8.77 5.27 -15.11
C SER A 272 -7.52 5.42 -15.99
N SER A 273 -6.56 4.51 -15.94
CA SER A 273 -5.39 4.54 -16.84
C SER A 273 -5.82 4.41 -18.31
N VAL A 274 -6.79 3.54 -18.61
CA VAL A 274 -7.29 3.32 -19.98
C VAL A 274 -8.17 4.48 -20.43
N LEU A 275 -9.13 4.92 -19.61
CA LEU A 275 -10.11 5.92 -20.05
C LEU A 275 -9.58 7.36 -20.01
N ILE A 276 -8.74 7.70 -19.02
CA ILE A 276 -8.26 9.06 -18.81
C ILE A 276 -6.93 9.30 -19.53
N LEU A 277 -5.97 8.39 -19.35
CA LEU A 277 -4.62 8.52 -19.91
C LEU A 277 -4.44 7.80 -21.25
N GLN A 278 -5.47 7.08 -21.73
CA GLN A 278 -5.43 6.30 -22.96
C GLN A 278 -4.25 5.32 -23.01
N VAL A 279 -3.83 4.82 -21.84
CA VAL A 279 -2.77 3.81 -21.75
C VAL A 279 -3.29 2.53 -22.41
N PRO A 280 -2.59 1.99 -23.42
CA PRO A 280 -3.01 0.75 -24.05
C PRO A 280 -2.87 -0.38 -23.02
N PHE A 281 -3.99 -1.02 -22.67
CA PHE A 281 -4.03 -2.16 -21.77
C PHE A 281 -4.58 -3.36 -22.53
N GLN A 282 -3.70 -4.29 -22.87
CA GLN A 282 -4.00 -5.36 -23.83
C GLN A 282 -4.72 -6.55 -23.18
N SER A 283 -5.25 -7.46 -24.01
CA SER A 283 -6.04 -8.61 -23.56
C SER A 283 -5.29 -9.55 -22.62
N PHE A 284 -3.99 -9.81 -22.84
CA PHE A 284 -3.22 -10.65 -21.90
C PHE A 284 -2.93 -9.92 -20.60
N GLN A 285 -2.76 -8.59 -20.62
CA GLN A 285 -2.62 -7.81 -19.38
C GLN A 285 -3.91 -7.84 -18.54
N LEU A 286 -5.10 -7.83 -19.19
CA LEU A 286 -6.38 -8.03 -18.50
C LEU A 286 -6.48 -9.41 -17.85
N LEU A 287 -6.06 -10.46 -18.57
CA LEU A 287 -6.00 -11.81 -18.00
C LEU A 287 -5.00 -11.89 -16.83
N GLY A 288 -3.85 -11.23 -16.95
CA GLY A 288 -2.85 -11.13 -15.90
C GLY A 288 -3.40 -10.42 -14.65
N ALA A 289 -4.08 -9.29 -14.84
CA ALA A 289 -4.76 -8.56 -13.78
C ALA A 289 -5.83 -9.42 -13.09
N PHE A 290 -6.64 -10.14 -13.86
CA PHE A 290 -7.62 -11.08 -13.35
C PHE A 290 -6.98 -12.17 -12.48
N CYS A 291 -5.88 -12.79 -12.94
CA CYS A 291 -5.14 -13.78 -12.17
C CYS A 291 -4.64 -13.23 -10.82
N VAL A 292 -4.08 -12.01 -10.81
CA VAL A 292 -3.61 -11.36 -9.58
C VAL A 292 -4.77 -11.07 -8.61
N ILE A 293 -5.89 -10.54 -9.10
CA ILE A 293 -7.06 -10.26 -8.27
C ILE A 293 -7.62 -11.57 -7.68
N VAL A 294 -7.81 -12.60 -8.52
CA VAL A 294 -8.30 -13.91 -8.06
C VAL A 294 -7.35 -14.53 -7.03
N MET A 295 -6.04 -14.42 -7.22
CA MET A 295 -5.03 -14.87 -6.26
C MET A 295 -5.23 -14.22 -4.88
N VAL A 296 -5.42 -12.89 -4.84
CA VAL A 296 -5.64 -12.16 -3.58
C VAL A 296 -6.93 -12.61 -2.91
N LEU A 297 -8.01 -12.80 -3.69
CA LEU A 297 -9.28 -13.29 -3.17
C LEU A 297 -9.17 -14.70 -2.58
N ILE A 298 -8.48 -15.61 -3.27
CA ILE A 298 -8.24 -16.98 -2.78
C ILE A 298 -7.45 -16.96 -1.47
N LEU A 299 -6.36 -16.18 -1.40
CA LEU A 299 -5.56 -16.08 -0.18
C LEU A 299 -6.33 -15.46 0.99
N SER A 300 -7.17 -14.46 0.75
CA SER A 300 -7.97 -13.83 1.81
C SER A 300 -8.97 -14.81 2.45
N GLN A 301 -9.38 -15.86 1.73
CA GLN A 301 -10.28 -16.88 2.27
C GLN A 301 -9.55 -17.92 3.11
N LYS A 302 -8.23 -18.08 2.94
CA LYS A 302 -7.43 -19.09 3.66
C LYS A 302 -7.54 -18.89 5.18
N PRO A 303 -7.83 -19.95 5.96
CA PRO A 303 -7.78 -19.89 7.41
C PRO A 303 -6.37 -19.53 7.91
N ASP A 304 -6.30 -18.79 9.01
CA ASP A 304 -5.06 -18.28 9.60
C ASP A 304 -4.26 -19.42 10.27
N GLU A 305 -3.53 -20.22 9.47
CA GLU A 305 -2.83 -21.45 9.90
C GLU A 305 -1.80 -21.20 11.03
N GLY A 306 -1.22 -19.99 11.08
CA GLY A 306 -0.29 -19.57 12.14
C GLY A 306 -0.92 -19.57 13.53
N LYS A 307 -2.20 -19.18 13.65
CA LYS A 307 -2.94 -19.23 14.93
C LYS A 307 -3.21 -20.67 15.36
N GLN A 308 -3.47 -21.58 14.43
CA GLN A 308 -3.71 -23.00 14.75
C GLN A 308 -2.44 -23.69 15.23
N LYS A 309 -1.28 -23.45 14.60
CA LYS A 309 -0.01 -24.03 15.06
C LYS A 309 0.51 -23.42 16.37
N LEU A 310 0.37 -22.12 16.60
CA LEU A 310 0.67 -21.50 17.90
C LEU A 310 -0.23 -22.06 19.01
N LYS A 311 -1.52 -22.30 18.74
CA LYS A 311 -2.41 -22.99 19.67
C LYS A 311 -1.96 -24.43 19.93
N LEU A 312 -1.55 -25.18 18.91
CA LEU A 312 -1.07 -26.56 19.04
C LEU A 312 0.26 -26.65 19.81
N VAL A 313 1.18 -25.69 19.63
CA VAL A 313 2.46 -25.65 20.36
C VAL A 313 2.25 -25.27 21.83
N HIS A 314 1.35 -24.33 22.14
CA HIS A 314 1.00 -24.00 23.53
C HIS A 314 0.22 -25.14 24.21
N ALA A 315 -0.76 -25.76 23.54
CA ALA A 315 -1.47 -26.92 24.06
C ALA A 315 -0.55 -28.13 24.33
N LYS A 316 0.54 -28.27 23.56
CA LYS A 316 1.56 -29.30 23.83
C LYS A 316 2.44 -29.00 25.04
N LYS A 317 2.62 -27.73 25.41
CA LYS A 317 3.38 -27.34 26.61
C LYS A 317 2.55 -27.47 27.89
N GLU A 318 1.24 -27.20 27.82
CA GLU A 318 0.32 -27.36 28.96
C GLU A 318 0.05 -28.83 29.31
N ASN A 319 0.12 -29.75 28.34
CA ASN A 319 0.00 -31.20 28.58
C ASN A 319 1.31 -31.89 29.04
N ILE A 320 2.39 -31.14 29.24
CA ILE A 320 3.70 -31.66 29.72
C ILE A 320 4.02 -31.12 31.14
N GLN A 321 3.11 -30.35 31.76
CA GLN A 321 3.14 -29.98 33.18
C GLN A 321 2.09 -30.78 33.94
#